data_AF-A0A962KFN5-F1
#
_entry.id   AF-A0A962KFN5-F1
#
_cell.length_a   1.000
_cell.length_b   1.000
_cell.length_c   1.000
_cell.angle_alpha   90.00
_cell.angle_beta   90.00
_cell.angle_gamma   90.00
#
_symmetry.space_group_name_H-M   'P 1'
#
loop_
_entity.id
_entity.type
_entity.pdbx_description
1 polymer ?
#
loop_
_entity_poly.entity_id
_entity_poly.type
_entity_poly.pdbx_seq_one_letter_code
_entity_poly.pdbx_strand_id
1 'polypeptide(L)'
;MRRHPRLVNWLWRWHRRLGLAAALFVLLLAGSGILLNHTAELGLERRFIEWPLLHRLYGERSGDRSAYQLGGRWLSRAADGTVYLDVQSVAPCRGDLVGAAPQGAALVVACARELLLLTGDGELIESVTASTGLPTPLTGVGVVDARQQAQLAVQVGDQWRLADLEQID
;
A
#
# COMPACT_ATOMS: atom_id res chain seq x y z
N MET A 1 -46.64 51.13 0.93
CA MET A 1 -45.62 50.08 0.74
C MET A 1 -45.22 50.03 -0.73
N ARG A 2 -44.09 50.66 -1.12
CA ARG A 2 -43.61 50.68 -2.50
C ARG A 2 -43.03 49.31 -2.85
N ARG A 3 -43.80 48.45 -3.52
CA ARG A 3 -43.27 47.20 -4.10
C ARG A 3 -42.29 47.62 -5.19
N HIS A 4 -40.99 47.40 -5.01
CA HIS A 4 -39.98 47.63 -6.04
C HIS A 4 -40.03 46.48 -7.06
N PRO A 5 -40.68 46.65 -8.23
CA PRO A 5 -40.93 45.55 -9.17
C PRO A 5 -39.61 44.96 -9.72
N ARG A 6 -38.53 45.74 -9.71
CA ARG A 6 -37.19 45.33 -10.13
C ARG A 6 -36.58 44.29 -9.19
N LEU A 7 -36.82 44.40 -7.88
CA LEU A 7 -36.30 43.46 -6.88
C LEU A 7 -37.03 42.11 -6.98
N VAL A 8 -38.35 42.14 -7.08
CA VAL A 8 -39.17 40.91 -7.23
C VAL A 8 -38.76 40.14 -8.48
N ASN A 9 -38.56 40.84 -9.61
CA ASN A 9 -38.15 40.20 -10.87
C ASN A 9 -36.71 39.65 -10.81
N TRP A 10 -35.82 40.32 -10.07
CA TRP A 10 -34.46 39.85 -9.84
C TRP A 10 -34.45 38.59 -8.95
N LEU A 11 -35.17 38.61 -7.83
CA LEU A 11 -35.35 37.46 -6.93
C LEU A 11 -35.92 36.26 -7.66
N TRP A 12 -36.94 36.46 -8.51
CA TRP A 12 -37.57 35.37 -9.27
C TRP A 12 -36.62 34.74 -10.28
N ARG A 13 -35.79 35.54 -10.97
CA ARG A 13 -34.76 35.05 -11.89
C ARG A 13 -33.67 34.25 -11.18
N TRP A 14 -33.22 34.73 -10.01
CA TRP A 14 -32.21 34.03 -9.21
C TRP A 14 -32.74 32.77 -8.55
N HIS A 15 -33.97 32.79 -8.04
CA HIS A 15 -34.63 31.61 -7.49
C HIS A 15 -34.75 30.50 -8.54
N ARG A 16 -35.15 30.84 -9.79
CA ARG A 16 -35.21 29.87 -10.89
C ARG A 16 -33.84 29.27 -11.23
N ARG A 17 -32.78 30.10 -11.26
CA ARG A 17 -31.41 29.63 -11.55
C ARG A 17 -30.86 28.76 -10.43
N LEU A 18 -31.05 29.16 -9.18
CA LEU A 18 -30.62 28.38 -8.01
C LEU A 18 -31.40 27.07 -7.89
N GLY A 19 -32.71 27.08 -8.16
CA GLY A 19 -33.52 25.88 -8.19
C GLY A 19 -33.05 24.87 -9.25
N LEU A 20 -32.70 25.35 -10.45
CA LEU A 20 -32.16 24.49 -11.50
C LEU A 20 -30.77 23.95 -11.15
N ALA A 21 -29.91 24.77 -10.55
CA ALA A 21 -28.61 24.33 -10.05
C ALA A 21 -28.75 23.27 -8.94
N ALA A 22 -29.67 23.49 -8.00
CA ALA A 22 -29.96 22.55 -6.92
C ALA A 22 -30.54 21.23 -7.45
N ALA A 23 -31.47 21.28 -8.41
CA ALA A 23 -32.02 20.09 -9.05
C ALA A 23 -30.93 19.27 -9.75
N LEU A 24 -30.04 19.93 -10.50
CA LEU A 24 -28.90 19.25 -11.12
C LEU A 24 -27.97 18.62 -10.07
N PHE A 25 -27.68 19.33 -8.98
CA PHE A 25 -26.85 18.81 -7.89
C PHE A 25 -27.49 17.59 -7.23
N VAL A 26 -28.81 17.61 -6.97
CA VAL A 26 -29.54 16.47 -6.42
C VAL A 26 -29.52 15.28 -7.39
N LEU A 27 -29.68 15.51 -8.70
CA LEU A 27 -29.57 14.44 -9.70
C LEU A 27 -28.17 13.80 -9.72
N LEU A 28 -27.11 14.59 -9.62
CA LEU A 28 -25.74 14.09 -9.51
C LEU A 28 -25.54 13.25 -8.25
N LEU A 29 -26.01 13.75 -7.10
CA LEU A 29 -25.94 13.00 -5.84
C LEU A 29 -26.71 11.68 -5.92
N ALA A 30 -27.95 11.70 -6.41
CA ALA A 30 -28.76 10.50 -6.58
C ALA A 30 -28.07 9.49 -7.52
N GLY A 31 -27.54 9.95 -8.65
CA GLY A 31 -26.80 9.11 -9.59
C GLY A 31 -25.54 8.49 -8.96
N SER A 32 -24.74 9.29 -8.25
CA SER A 32 -23.56 8.79 -7.52
C SER A 32 -23.93 7.78 -6.43
N GLY A 33 -25.04 8.02 -5.71
CA GLY A 33 -25.54 7.12 -4.68
C GLY A 33 -26.00 5.78 -5.24
N ILE A 34 -26.70 5.78 -6.39
CA ILE A 34 -27.07 4.55 -7.10
C ILE A 34 -25.81 3.79 -7.52
N LEU A 35 -24.82 4.46 -8.11
CA LEU A 35 -23.55 3.83 -8.47
C LEU A 35 -22.82 3.24 -7.26
N LEU A 36 -22.82 3.95 -6.13
CA LEU A 36 -22.19 3.49 -4.89
C LEU A 36 -22.93 2.30 -4.27
N ASN A 37 -24.25 2.27 -4.40
CA ASN A 37 -25.09 1.19 -3.88
C ASN A 37 -25.01 -0.08 -4.75
N HIS A 38 -24.79 0.06 -6.06
CA HIS A 38 -24.64 -1.04 -7.02
C HIS A 38 -23.18 -1.29 -7.42
N THR A 39 -22.22 -1.02 -6.52
CA THR A 39 -20.78 -1.18 -6.83
C THR A 39 -20.45 -2.59 -7.33
N ALA A 40 -20.92 -3.63 -6.62
CA ALA A 40 -20.70 -5.04 -6.94
C ALA A 40 -21.26 -5.47 -8.30
N GLU A 41 -22.49 -5.07 -8.63
CA GLU A 41 -23.14 -5.41 -9.90
C GLU A 41 -22.49 -4.72 -11.10
N LEU A 42 -21.96 -3.52 -10.87
CA LEU A 42 -21.29 -2.72 -11.89
C LEU A 42 -19.76 -2.97 -11.94
N GLY A 43 -19.22 -3.79 -11.03
CA GLY A 43 -17.79 -4.09 -10.90
C GLY A 43 -16.93 -2.87 -10.57
N LEU A 44 -17.48 -1.86 -9.88
CA LEU A 44 -16.74 -0.67 -9.48
C LEU A 44 -15.74 -0.96 -8.35
N GLU A 45 -15.97 -1.98 -7.53
CA GLU A 45 -15.09 -2.35 -6.42
C GLU A 45 -13.72 -2.88 -6.87
N ARG A 46 -13.59 -3.24 -8.15
CA ARG A 46 -12.35 -3.77 -8.74
C ARG A 46 -11.57 -2.72 -9.52
N ARG A 47 -12.10 -1.51 -9.67
CA ARG A 47 -11.45 -0.42 -10.41
C ARG A 47 -10.80 0.55 -9.46
N PHE A 48 -9.48 0.47 -9.36
CA PHE A 48 -8.68 1.39 -8.57
C PHE A 48 -8.56 2.74 -9.31
N ILE A 49 -8.77 3.83 -8.58
CA ILE A 49 -8.71 5.20 -9.12
C ILE A 49 -7.30 5.73 -8.90
N GLU A 50 -6.51 5.87 -9.95
CA GLU A 50 -5.14 6.38 -9.89
C GLU A 50 -5.10 7.91 -10.09
N TRP A 51 -5.84 8.68 -9.28
CA TRP A 51 -5.90 10.14 -9.44
C TRP A 51 -5.08 10.88 -8.36
N PRO A 52 -3.92 11.50 -8.69
CA PRO A 52 -2.99 12.06 -7.69
C PRO A 52 -3.55 13.21 -6.84
N LEU A 53 -4.53 13.97 -7.37
CA LEU A 53 -5.20 15.02 -6.60
C LEU A 53 -6.08 14.42 -5.50
N LEU A 54 -6.77 13.32 -5.82
CA LEU A 54 -7.69 12.64 -4.92
C LEU A 54 -6.92 12.00 -3.76
N HIS A 55 -5.85 11.26 -4.04
CA HIS A 55 -5.00 10.68 -2.99
C HIS A 55 -4.43 11.76 -2.05
N ARG A 56 -4.03 12.92 -2.57
CA ARG A 56 -3.59 14.06 -1.74
C ARG A 56 -4.71 14.65 -0.89
N LEU A 57 -5.90 14.83 -1.45
CA LEU A 57 -7.05 15.41 -0.75
C LEU A 57 -7.57 14.48 0.36
N TYR A 58 -7.57 13.18 0.12
CA TYR A 58 -8.02 12.16 1.07
C TYR A 58 -6.93 11.71 2.05
N GLY A 59 -5.72 12.28 1.97
CA GLY A 59 -4.59 11.91 2.83
C GLY A 59 -4.10 10.48 2.61
N GLU A 60 -4.52 9.85 1.50
CA GLU A 60 -4.07 8.53 1.13
C GLU A 60 -2.66 8.65 0.59
N ARG A 61 -1.68 8.42 1.46
CA ARG A 61 -0.33 8.04 1.06
C ARG A 61 -0.40 6.60 0.59
N SER A 62 -1.07 6.35 -0.54
CA SER A 62 -0.88 5.16 -1.36
C SER A 62 0.50 5.26 -2.03
N GLY A 63 1.55 5.42 -1.21
CA GLY A 63 2.85 4.93 -1.62
C GLY A 63 2.67 3.43 -1.84
N ASP A 64 3.23 2.92 -2.92
CA ASP A 64 3.23 1.52 -3.32
C ASP A 64 3.40 0.65 -2.07
N ARG A 65 2.28 0.11 -1.56
CA ARG A 65 2.33 -0.70 -0.34
C ARG A 65 2.85 -2.03 -0.80
N SER A 66 4.16 -2.20 -0.71
CA SER A 66 4.82 -3.42 -1.12
C SER A 66 4.19 -4.59 -0.37
N ALA A 67 3.69 -5.56 -1.13
CA ALA A 67 3.23 -6.83 -0.63
C ALA A 67 3.86 -7.93 -1.47
N TYR A 68 4.43 -8.93 -0.80
CA TYR A 68 5.12 -10.03 -1.44
C TYR A 68 4.43 -11.34 -1.09
N GLN A 69 4.13 -12.14 -2.11
CA GLN A 69 3.51 -13.43 -1.92
C GLN A 69 4.58 -14.48 -1.59
N LEU A 70 4.40 -15.13 -0.44
CA LEU A 70 5.25 -16.22 0.04
C LEU A 70 4.42 -17.51 0.02
N GLY A 71 4.34 -18.13 -1.16
CA GLY A 71 3.47 -19.29 -1.39
C GLY A 71 1.99 -18.93 -1.26
N GLY A 72 1.33 -19.47 -0.23
CA GLY A 72 -0.08 -19.21 0.07
C GLY A 72 -0.34 -18.02 0.99
N ARG A 73 0.72 -17.38 1.50
CA ARG A 73 0.64 -16.30 2.48
C ARG A 73 1.11 -14.97 1.87
N TRP A 74 0.63 -13.86 2.43
CA TRP A 74 1.00 -12.52 2.00
C TRP A 74 1.82 -11.82 3.07
N LEU A 75 2.98 -11.31 2.69
CA LEU A 75 3.75 -10.43 3.55
C LEU A 75 3.54 -8.99 3.09
N SER A 76 3.10 -8.12 3.99
CA SER A 76 2.80 -6.72 3.68
C SER A 76 3.34 -5.78 4.75
N ARG A 77 3.57 -4.52 4.39
CA ARG A 77 3.98 -3.48 5.35
C ARG A 77 2.87 -2.45 5.53
N ALA A 78 2.51 -2.21 6.78
CA ALA A 78 1.55 -1.20 7.16
C ALA A 78 2.18 0.21 7.22
N ALA A 79 1.34 1.23 7.30
CA ALA A 79 1.75 2.63 7.28
C ALA A 79 2.55 3.06 8.53
N ASP A 80 2.39 2.34 9.64
CA ASP A 80 3.18 2.51 10.87
C ASP A 80 4.59 1.89 10.77
N GLY A 81 4.88 1.19 9.66
CA GLY A 81 6.14 0.53 9.39
C GLY A 81 6.18 -0.93 9.85
N THR A 82 5.11 -1.47 10.43
CA THR A 82 5.04 -2.86 10.87
C THR A 82 4.81 -3.80 9.70
N VAL A 83 5.53 -4.91 9.66
CA VAL A 83 5.31 -6.00 8.70
C VAL A 83 4.31 -6.99 9.28
N TYR A 84 3.37 -7.38 8.42
CA TYR A 84 2.34 -8.35 8.68
C TYR A 84 2.52 -9.56 7.77
N LEU A 85 2.35 -10.74 8.35
CA LEU A 85 2.18 -11.98 7.60
C LEU A 85 0.70 -12.35 7.69
N ASP A 86 0.01 -12.19 6.57
CA ASP A 86 -1.45 -12.17 6.45
C ASP A 86 -2.07 -11.11 7.37
N VAL A 87 -2.60 -11.53 8.52
CA VAL A 87 -3.21 -10.66 9.54
C VAL A 87 -2.38 -10.56 10.82
N GLN A 88 -1.32 -11.37 10.94
CA GLN A 88 -0.48 -11.41 12.13
C GLN A 88 0.59 -10.33 12.04
N SER A 89 0.64 -9.46 13.06
CA SER A 89 1.75 -8.52 13.24
C SER A 89 3.00 -9.31 13.58
N VAL A 90 4.08 -9.07 12.83
CA VAL A 90 5.35 -9.79 13.01
C VAL A 90 6.37 -8.92 13.71
N ALA A 91 6.83 -7.85 13.03
CA ALA A 91 7.91 -7.00 13.51
C ALA A 91 7.90 -5.65 12.78
N PRO A 92 8.46 -4.58 13.39
CA PRO A 92 8.72 -3.33 12.67
C PRO A 92 9.74 -3.54 11.55
N CYS A 93 9.58 -2.80 10.45
CA CYS A 93 10.43 -2.83 9.27
C CYS A 93 11.06 -1.45 9.02
N ARG A 94 12.39 -1.38 9.11
CA ARG A 94 13.18 -0.16 8.97
C ARG A 94 13.37 0.19 7.49
N GLY A 95 12.58 1.17 7.06
CA GLY A 95 12.53 1.58 5.66
C GLY A 95 11.48 0.80 4.90
N ASP A 96 11.47 0.93 3.57
CA ASP A 96 10.45 0.30 2.75
C ASP A 96 10.66 -1.21 2.65
N LEU A 97 9.57 -1.95 2.52
CA LEU A 97 9.63 -3.38 2.28
C LEU A 97 10.00 -3.57 0.80
N VAL A 98 11.15 -4.18 0.54
CA VAL A 98 11.74 -4.30 -0.80
C VAL A 98 11.76 -5.74 -1.31
N GLY A 99 11.42 -6.71 -0.47
CA GLY A 99 11.20 -8.09 -0.90
C GLY A 99 10.99 -9.05 0.25
N ALA A 100 10.59 -10.27 -0.11
CA ALA A 100 10.60 -11.40 0.81
C ALA A 100 10.86 -12.69 0.02
N ALA A 101 11.56 -13.64 0.64
CA ALA A 101 11.85 -14.92 0.03
C ALA A 101 11.89 -16.05 1.07
N PRO A 102 11.44 -17.26 0.73
CA PRO A 102 11.57 -18.42 1.62
C PRO A 102 13.01 -18.95 1.63
N GLN A 103 13.54 -19.29 2.80
CA GLN A 103 14.86 -19.91 2.95
C GLN A 103 14.75 -21.13 3.88
N GLY A 104 14.67 -22.32 3.29
CA GLY A 104 14.42 -23.55 4.06
C GLY A 104 13.08 -23.48 4.79
N ALA A 105 13.10 -23.57 6.12
CA ALA A 105 11.91 -23.46 6.98
C ALA A 105 11.64 -22.02 7.47
N ALA A 106 12.54 -21.08 7.18
CA ALA A 106 12.44 -19.69 7.58
C ALA A 106 11.95 -18.81 6.42
N LEU A 107 11.44 -17.63 6.76
CA LEU A 107 11.08 -16.58 5.80
C LEU A 107 12.04 -15.42 5.99
N VAL A 108 12.66 -14.97 4.90
CA VAL A 108 13.49 -13.77 4.89
C VAL A 108 12.66 -12.60 4.38
N VAL A 109 12.66 -11.53 5.14
CA VAL A 109 12.00 -10.26 4.79
C VAL A 109 13.07 -9.20 4.63
N ALA A 110 13.12 -8.57 3.46
CA ALA A 110 14.04 -7.49 3.17
C ALA A 110 13.34 -6.15 3.29
N CYS A 111 13.74 -5.40 4.31
CA CYS A 111 13.47 -3.98 4.45
C CYS A 111 14.66 -3.20 3.89
N ALA A 112 14.45 -1.96 3.45
CA ALA A 112 15.50 -1.15 2.85
C ALA A 112 16.73 -0.99 3.77
N ARG A 113 16.62 -1.13 5.10
CA ARG A 113 17.75 -0.98 6.04
C ARG A 113 17.96 -2.16 6.99
N GLU A 114 17.22 -3.25 6.82
CA GLU A 114 17.36 -4.44 7.65
C GLU A 114 16.83 -5.69 6.95
N LEU A 115 17.36 -6.85 7.33
CA LEU A 115 16.76 -8.14 7.03
C LEU A 115 16.11 -8.66 8.30
N LEU A 116 14.88 -9.16 8.18
CA LEU A 116 14.21 -9.88 9.26
C LEU A 116 14.16 -11.36 8.86
N LEU A 117 14.65 -12.21 9.73
CA LEU A 117 14.54 -13.65 9.61
C LEU A 117 13.38 -14.10 10.49
N LEU A 118 12.38 -14.74 9.89
CA LEU A 118 11.16 -15.16 10.54
C LEU A 118 11.02 -16.68 10.51
N THR A 119 10.32 -17.23 11.48
CA THR A 119 9.82 -18.60 11.39
C THR A 119 8.78 -18.70 10.26
N GLY A 120 8.50 -19.93 9.80
CA GLY A 120 7.41 -20.18 8.86
C GLY A 120 6.03 -19.70 9.36
N ASP A 121 5.87 -19.55 10.67
CA ASP A 121 4.65 -19.06 11.31
C ASP A 121 4.59 -17.52 11.44
N GLY A 122 5.71 -16.82 11.20
CA GLY A 122 5.79 -15.36 11.28
C GLY A 122 6.22 -14.84 12.64
N GLU A 123 7.02 -15.60 13.38
CA GLU A 123 7.71 -15.11 14.59
C GLU A 123 9.11 -14.61 14.22
N LEU A 124 9.55 -13.49 14.81
CA LEU A 124 10.88 -12.94 14.56
C LEU A 124 11.95 -13.83 15.21
N ILE A 125 12.83 -14.40 14.40
CA ILE A 125 14.03 -15.12 14.84
C ILE A 125 15.15 -14.11 15.05
N GLU A 126 15.44 -13.30 14.03
CA GLU A 126 16.58 -12.39 14.03
C GLU A 126 16.33 -11.14 13.19
N SER A 127 16.98 -10.03 13.55
CA SER A 127 17.06 -8.80 12.76
C SER A 127 18.52 -8.45 12.46
N VAL A 128 18.88 -8.46 11.19
CA VAL A 128 20.23 -8.12 10.70
C VAL A 128 20.19 -6.69 10.16
N THR A 129 21.13 -5.85 10.59
CA THR A 129 21.15 -4.43 10.22
C THR A 129 22.55 -4.00 9.79
N ALA A 130 22.73 -2.73 9.42
CA ALA A 130 24.05 -2.22 9.04
C ALA A 130 25.12 -2.41 10.14
N SER A 131 24.75 -2.49 11.42
CA SER A 131 25.71 -2.72 12.52
C SER A 131 26.29 -4.13 12.55
N THR A 132 25.62 -5.10 11.93
CA THR A 132 26.09 -6.50 11.80
C THR A 132 26.71 -6.76 10.42
N GLY A 133 26.98 -5.71 9.64
CA GLY A 133 27.64 -5.82 8.33
C GLY A 133 26.70 -5.88 7.13
N LEU A 134 25.38 -5.72 7.31
CA LEU A 134 24.44 -5.70 6.19
C LEU A 134 24.66 -4.45 5.30
N PRO A 135 24.92 -4.62 3.99
CA PRO A 135 24.97 -3.49 3.08
C PRO A 135 23.56 -2.91 2.89
N THR A 136 23.43 -1.60 3.07
CA THR A 136 22.16 -0.86 2.94
C THR A 136 22.36 0.36 2.01
N PRO A 137 21.33 0.84 1.29
CA PRO A 137 19.97 0.33 1.29
C PRO A 137 19.79 -0.94 0.45
N LEU A 138 19.01 -1.88 0.97
CA LEU A 138 18.53 -3.03 0.19
C LEU A 138 17.47 -2.57 -0.81
N THR A 139 17.53 -3.14 -2.01
CA THR A 139 16.57 -2.88 -3.10
C THR A 139 15.79 -4.14 -3.49
N GLY A 140 16.18 -5.30 -2.98
CA GLY A 140 15.53 -6.59 -3.27
C GLY A 140 16.17 -7.75 -2.54
N VAL A 141 15.48 -8.89 -2.55
CA VAL A 141 15.97 -10.18 -2.06
C VAL A 141 15.46 -11.29 -2.96
N GLY A 142 16.24 -12.36 -3.08
CA GLY A 142 15.91 -13.52 -3.88
C GLY A 142 16.62 -14.75 -3.37
N VAL A 143 16.21 -15.90 -3.88
CA VAL A 143 16.84 -17.18 -3.55
C VAL A 143 17.40 -17.74 -4.85
N VAL A 144 18.67 -18.12 -4.80
CA VAL A 144 19.37 -18.77 -5.91
C VAL A 144 19.53 -20.25 -5.55
N ASP A 145 18.93 -21.12 -6.34
CA ASP A 145 19.14 -22.57 -6.20
C ASP A 145 20.44 -22.94 -6.91
N ALA A 146 21.49 -23.15 -6.13
CA ALA A 146 22.77 -23.65 -6.61
C ALA A 146 23.04 -25.01 -5.97
N ARG A 147 23.04 -26.07 -6.78
CA ARG A 147 23.44 -27.44 -6.36
C ARG A 147 22.64 -28.02 -5.18
N GLN A 148 21.32 -27.84 -5.17
CA GLN A 148 20.41 -28.31 -4.10
C GLN A 148 20.60 -27.61 -2.75
N GLN A 149 21.27 -26.45 -2.74
CA GLN A 149 21.32 -25.55 -1.59
C GLN A 149 20.74 -24.19 -2.02
N ALA A 150 19.61 -23.84 -1.41
CA ALA A 150 18.99 -22.54 -1.59
C ALA A 150 19.85 -21.48 -0.89
N GLN A 151 20.56 -20.66 -1.67
CA GLN A 151 21.36 -19.56 -1.16
C GLN A 151 20.57 -18.26 -1.24
N LEU A 152 20.63 -17.47 -0.17
CA LEU A 152 20.00 -16.16 -0.14
C LEU A 152 20.85 -15.17 -0.94
N ALA A 153 20.21 -14.38 -1.80
CA ALA A 153 20.82 -13.27 -2.49
C ALA A 153 20.11 -11.97 -2.11
N VAL A 154 20.88 -10.94 -1.80
CA VAL A 154 20.36 -9.60 -1.51
C VAL A 154 20.82 -8.62 -2.58
N GLN A 155 19.95 -7.70 -2.93
CA GLN A 155 20.24 -6.65 -3.90
C GLN A 155 20.53 -5.33 -3.18
N VAL A 156 21.63 -4.69 -3.55
CA VAL A 156 22.04 -3.39 -3.05
C VAL A 156 22.32 -2.50 -4.26
N GLY A 157 21.44 -1.53 -4.51
CA GLY A 157 21.44 -0.78 -5.77
C GLY A 157 21.20 -1.73 -6.96
N ASP A 158 22.12 -1.75 -7.93
CA ASP A 158 22.05 -2.61 -9.12
C ASP A 158 22.86 -3.91 -8.99
N GLN A 159 23.43 -4.20 -7.81
CA GLN A 159 24.27 -5.38 -7.61
C GLN A 159 23.60 -6.41 -6.70
N TRP A 160 23.66 -7.67 -7.12
CA TRP A 160 23.28 -8.83 -6.29
C TRP A 160 24.51 -9.40 -5.59
N ARG A 161 24.34 -9.73 -4.30
CA ARG A 161 25.36 -10.37 -3.47
C ARG A 161 24.75 -11.57 -2.77
N LEU A 162 25.50 -12.67 -2.68
CA LEU A 162 25.09 -13.81 -1.87
C LEU A 162 25.24 -13.45 -0.39
N ALA A 163 24.20 -13.69 0.38
CA ALA A 163 24.19 -13.55 1.83
C ALA A 163 24.49 -14.92 2.43
N ASP A 164 25.68 -15.07 3.00
CA ASP A 164 26.04 -16.24 3.79
C ASP A 164 25.64 -15.99 5.24
N LEU A 165 24.53 -16.61 5.65
CA LEU A 165 24.00 -16.46 7.02
C LEU A 165 24.70 -17.37 8.03
N GLU A 166 25.54 -18.32 7.60
CA GLU A 166 26.30 -19.21 8.49
C GLU A 166 27.60 -18.59 9.02
N GLN A 167 27.98 -17.40 8.54
CA GLN A 167 29.24 -16.75 8.91
C GLN A 167 29.10 -15.66 9.99
N ILE A 168 27.93 -15.55 10.63
CA ILE A 168 27.62 -14.55 11.66
C ILE A 168 27.43 -15.26 13.01
N ASP A 169 28.47 -15.95 13.47
CA ASP A 169 28.63 -16.42 14.85
C ASP A 169 29.87 -15.77 15.48
#